data_AF-A0A8J3D5Q9-F1
#
_entry.id   AF-A0A8J3D5Q9-F1
#
_cell.length_a   1.000
_cell.length_b   1.000
_cell.length_c   1.000
_cell.angle_alpha   90.00
_cell.angle_beta   90.00
_cell.angle_gamma   90.00
#
_symmetry.space_group_name_H-M   'P 1'
#
loop_
_entity.id
_entity.type
_entity.pdbx_description
1 polymer ?
#
loop_
_entity_poly.entity_id
_entity_poly.type
_entity_poly.pdbx_seq_one_letter_code
_entity_poly.pdbx_strand_id
1 'polypeptide(L)'
;MPRKSTTPKLTLNQLDERFPNELLCKKYIADLRWKGSPICQHCGHTKSYQFSNGDFKCAKCRKKYTVRMGTIFEDSKIPLKKWFSAAFIMTRHKKGISSHQLGRDIDITQKTAWFMLYGLKFALKIKSFDSPIAGIVEVNETYVGSKEKNKYNSKKHWVLRGVVQRLKHLCLEWWSAVVG
;
A
#
# COMPACT_ATOMS: atom_id res chain seq x y z
N MET A 1 6.58 -30.17 14.76
CA MET A 1 6.41 -30.15 13.29
C MET A 1 6.18 -28.71 12.82
N PRO A 2 7.01 -28.13 11.94
CA PRO A 2 6.75 -26.78 11.43
C PRO A 2 5.56 -26.81 10.47
N ARG A 3 4.52 -26.03 10.76
CA ARG A 3 3.34 -25.86 9.90
C ARG A 3 3.77 -25.32 8.53
N LYS A 4 3.60 -26.13 7.48
CA LYS A 4 3.76 -25.70 6.08
C LYS A 4 2.66 -24.68 5.77
N SER A 5 2.99 -23.40 5.74
CA SER A 5 2.06 -22.36 5.28
C SER A 5 2.04 -22.36 3.75
N THR A 6 0.96 -22.88 3.16
CA THR A 6 0.72 -22.97 1.71
C THR A 6 0.33 -21.61 1.13
N THR A 7 1.22 -20.62 1.22
CA THR A 7 1.13 -19.41 0.38
C THR A 7 2.06 -19.61 -0.81
N PRO A 8 1.61 -19.37 -2.07
CA PRO A 8 2.52 -19.43 -3.20
C PRO A 8 3.72 -18.51 -2.90
N LYS A 9 4.92 -19.08 -2.94
CA LYS A 9 6.17 -18.34 -2.75
C LYS A 9 6.42 -17.48 -3.98
N LEU A 10 5.63 -16.41 -4.17
CA LEU A 10 5.94 -15.38 -5.15
C LEU A 10 7.30 -14.79 -4.77
N THR A 11 8.33 -14.92 -5.60
CA THR A 11 9.66 -14.33 -5.37
C THR A 11 9.73 -12.92 -5.97
N LEU A 12 10.77 -12.14 -5.63
CA LEU A 12 11.01 -10.83 -6.25
C LEU A 12 11.16 -10.96 -7.78
N ASN A 13 11.89 -11.96 -8.25
CA ASN A 13 12.08 -12.21 -9.68
C ASN A 13 10.75 -12.48 -10.39
N GLN A 14 9.87 -13.27 -9.78
CA GLN A 14 8.53 -13.52 -10.32
C GLN A 14 7.65 -12.26 -10.35
N LEU A 15 7.88 -11.31 -9.44
CA LEU A 15 7.20 -10.01 -9.47
C LEU A 15 7.69 -9.18 -10.66
N ASP A 16 8.99 -9.18 -10.92
CA ASP A 16 9.58 -8.46 -12.05
C ASP A 16 9.16 -9.05 -13.40
N GLU A 17 9.08 -10.38 -13.50
CA GLU A 17 8.54 -11.09 -14.67
C GLU A 17 7.07 -10.77 -14.92
N ARG A 18 6.27 -10.64 -13.85
CA ARG A 18 4.85 -10.31 -13.94
C ARG A 18 4.61 -8.84 -14.31
N PHE A 19 5.49 -7.95 -13.87
CA PHE A 19 5.40 -6.50 -14.10
C PHE A 19 6.67 -5.93 -14.76
N PRO A 20 6.96 -6.31 -16.02
CA PRO A 20 8.13 -5.80 -16.73
C PRO A 20 7.94 -4.33 -17.10
N ASN A 21 6.70 -3.93 -17.44
CA ASN A 21 6.37 -2.62 -17.99
C ASN A 21 5.46 -1.82 -17.06
N GLU A 22 5.64 -0.50 -17.10
CA GLU A 22 4.78 0.43 -16.35
C GLU A 22 3.32 0.41 -16.85
N LEU A 23 3.09 0.10 -18.13
CA LEU A 23 1.74 -0.03 -18.67
C LEU A 23 0.97 -1.19 -18.01
N LEU A 24 1.63 -2.34 -17.77
CA LEU A 24 1.02 -3.48 -17.08
C LEU A 24 0.75 -3.15 -15.62
N CYS A 25 1.64 -2.38 -14.99
CA CYS A 25 1.41 -1.85 -13.66
C CYS A 25 0.13 -1.00 -13.61
N LYS A 26 -0.03 -0.04 -14.54
CA LYS A 26 -1.23 0.80 -14.62
C LYS A 26 -2.50 -0.01 -14.88
N LYS A 27 -2.44 -1.00 -15.79
CA LYS A 27 -3.58 -1.89 -16.09
C LYS A 27 -4.02 -2.67 -14.85
N TYR A 28 -3.07 -3.27 -14.14
CA TYR A 28 -3.36 -3.97 -12.90
C TYR A 28 -4.01 -3.04 -11.85
N ILE A 29 -3.57 -1.77 -11.77
CA ILE A 29 -4.20 -0.73 -10.93
C ILE A 29 -5.65 -0.47 -11.37
N ALA A 30 -5.87 -0.29 -12.67
CA ALA A 30 -7.19 -0.01 -13.20
C ALA A 30 -8.15 -1.18 -12.95
N ASP A 31 -7.70 -2.42 -13.15
CA ASP A 31 -8.51 -3.62 -12.96
C ASP A 31 -8.97 -3.78 -11.51
N LEU A 32 -8.10 -3.50 -10.55
CA LEU A 32 -8.44 -3.62 -9.13
C LEU A 32 -9.30 -2.47 -8.62
N ARG A 33 -9.18 -1.28 -9.21
CA ARG A 33 -10.02 -0.12 -8.87
C ARG A 33 -11.44 -0.23 -9.42
N TRP A 34 -11.53 -0.59 -10.69
CA TRP A 34 -12.72 -0.34 -11.50
C TRP A 34 -13.35 -1.60 -12.05
N LYS A 35 -12.68 -2.77 -11.95
CA LYS A 35 -13.17 -4.06 -12.45
C LYS A 35 -13.74 -3.97 -13.87
N GLY A 36 -13.10 -3.18 -14.72
CA GLY A 36 -13.50 -2.95 -16.12
C GLY A 36 -14.35 -1.70 -16.39
N SER A 37 -14.90 -1.03 -15.37
CA SER A 37 -15.74 0.19 -15.53
C SER A 37 -15.06 1.44 -14.98
N PRO A 38 -14.21 2.12 -15.77
CA PRO A 38 -13.42 3.26 -15.31
C PRO A 38 -14.30 4.47 -14.91
N ILE A 39 -14.24 4.85 -13.63
CA ILE A 39 -14.98 6.00 -13.09
C ILE A 39 -14.08 7.23 -13.07
N CYS A 40 -14.52 8.31 -13.70
CA CYS A 40 -13.80 9.57 -13.71
C CYS A 40 -13.77 10.21 -12.31
N GLN A 41 -12.56 10.47 -11.79
CA GLN A 41 -12.36 11.08 -10.47
C GLN A 41 -12.75 12.56 -10.39
N HIS A 42 -12.91 13.25 -11.54
CA HIS A 42 -13.33 14.65 -11.55
C HIS A 42 -14.84 14.85 -11.49
N CYS A 43 -15.63 13.91 -12.03
CA CYS A 43 -17.07 14.11 -12.22
C CYS A 43 -17.93 12.86 -11.99
N GLY A 44 -17.34 11.74 -11.60
CA GLY A 44 -18.05 10.48 -11.33
C GLY A 44 -18.60 9.75 -12.55
N HIS A 45 -18.35 10.22 -13.78
CA HIS A 45 -18.91 9.61 -14.97
C HIS A 45 -18.16 8.33 -15.37
N THR A 46 -18.91 7.30 -15.77
CA THR A 46 -18.38 5.93 -16.06
C THR A 46 -17.86 5.76 -17.49
N LYS A 47 -18.28 6.59 -18.44
CA LYS A 47 -17.75 6.50 -19.82
C LYS A 47 -16.42 7.24 -19.93
N SER A 48 -15.37 6.49 -20.26
CA SER A 48 -14.05 7.03 -20.54
C SER A 48 -13.34 6.30 -21.67
N TYR A 49 -12.41 6.99 -22.30
CA TYR A 49 -11.56 6.48 -23.37
C TYR A 49 -10.15 6.25 -22.82
N GLN A 50 -9.56 5.11 -23.12
CA GLN A 50 -8.19 4.78 -22.73
C GLN A 50 -7.21 5.13 -23.84
N PHE A 51 -6.06 5.72 -23.46
CA PHE A 51 -4.93 5.96 -24.35
C PHE A 51 -3.93 4.80 -24.32
N SER A 52 -3.06 4.72 -25.33
CA SER A 52 -2.00 3.71 -25.43
C SER A 52 -1.03 3.71 -24.24
N ASN A 53 -0.84 4.87 -23.61
CA ASN A 53 0.02 5.04 -22.44
C ASN A 53 -0.63 4.62 -21.09
N GLY A 54 -1.88 4.13 -21.14
CA GLY A 54 -2.64 3.67 -19.98
C GLY A 54 -3.38 4.77 -19.21
N ASP A 55 -3.39 6.01 -19.71
CA ASP A 55 -4.17 7.09 -19.14
C ASP A 55 -5.61 7.10 -19.70
N PHE A 56 -6.52 7.79 -19.00
CA PHE A 56 -7.94 7.81 -19.34
C PHE A 56 -8.42 9.23 -19.62
N LYS A 57 -9.40 9.38 -20.50
CA LYS A 57 -10.11 10.64 -20.79
C LYS A 57 -11.59 10.46 -20.58
N CYS A 58 -12.19 11.30 -19.75
CA CYS A 58 -13.63 11.24 -19.52
C CYS A 58 -14.41 11.69 -20.77
N ALA A 59 -15.50 11.00 -21.09
CA ALA A 59 -16.39 11.41 -22.18
C ALA A 59 -17.15 12.72 -21.86
N LYS A 60 -17.55 12.92 -20.59
CA LYS A 60 -18.34 14.07 -20.13
C LYS A 60 -17.49 15.32 -19.90
N CYS A 61 -16.56 15.28 -18.95
CA CYS A 61 -15.77 16.47 -18.60
C CYS A 61 -14.55 16.70 -19.50
N ARG A 62 -14.24 15.76 -20.42
CA ARG A 62 -13.12 15.80 -21.38
C ARG A 62 -11.72 15.94 -20.75
N LYS A 63 -11.62 15.96 -19.42
CA LYS A 63 -10.36 15.99 -18.66
C LYS A 63 -9.66 14.62 -18.73
N LYS A 64 -8.33 14.67 -18.80
CA LYS A 64 -7.47 13.49 -18.67
C LYS A 64 -7.28 13.16 -17.19
N TYR A 65 -7.33 11.89 -16.85
CA TYR A 65 -7.02 11.40 -15.52
C TYR A 65 -6.22 10.11 -15.62
N THR A 66 -5.36 9.87 -14.63
CA THR A 66 -4.54 8.66 -14.55
C THR A 66 -5.09 7.74 -13.49
N VAL A 67 -4.69 6.47 -13.54
CA VAL A 67 -5.08 5.49 -12.52
C VAL A 67 -4.52 5.86 -11.13
N ARG A 68 -3.46 6.67 -11.09
CA ARG A 68 -2.82 7.16 -9.86
C ARG A 68 -3.63 8.24 -9.13
N MET A 69 -4.56 8.92 -9.82
CA MET A 69 -5.33 10.04 -9.25
C MET A 69 -6.22 9.58 -8.09
N GLY A 70 -6.14 10.25 -6.94
CA GLY A 70 -6.84 9.87 -5.71
C GLY A 70 -6.28 8.61 -5.03
N THR A 71 -5.01 8.27 -5.25
CA THR A 71 -4.33 7.13 -4.59
C THR A 71 -3.02 7.59 -3.95
N ILE A 72 -2.38 6.73 -3.16
CA ILE A 72 -1.04 7.00 -2.58
C ILE A 72 0.05 7.23 -3.63
N PHE A 73 -0.21 6.87 -4.89
CA PHE A 73 0.71 7.05 -6.01
C PHE A 73 0.57 8.40 -6.70
N GLU A 74 -0.43 9.20 -6.30
CA GLU A 74 -0.67 10.54 -6.83
C GLU A 74 0.55 11.44 -6.61
N ASP A 75 0.91 12.22 -7.63
CA ASP A 75 2.06 13.14 -7.66
C ASP A 75 3.46 12.51 -7.41
N SER A 76 3.54 11.18 -7.26
CA SER A 76 4.82 10.51 -7.07
C SER A 76 5.58 10.38 -8.40
N LYS A 77 6.80 10.92 -8.44
CA LYS A 77 7.76 10.74 -9.56
C LYS A 77 8.38 9.33 -9.60
N ILE A 78 8.01 8.48 -8.65
CA ILE A 78 8.56 7.14 -8.48
C ILE A 78 7.84 6.20 -9.47
N PRO A 79 8.57 5.33 -10.19
CA PRO A 79 7.95 4.32 -11.05
C PRO A 79 7.04 3.38 -10.25
N LEU A 80 5.87 3.02 -10.81
CA LEU A 80 4.93 2.09 -10.16
C LEU A 80 5.56 0.72 -9.86
N LYS A 81 6.53 0.29 -10.67
CA LYS A 81 7.29 -0.94 -10.45
C LYS A 81 7.98 -0.93 -9.08
N LYS A 82 8.67 0.17 -8.73
CA LYS A 82 9.34 0.32 -7.41
C LYS A 82 8.33 0.31 -6.26
N TRP A 83 7.14 0.87 -6.47
CA TRP A 83 6.05 0.78 -5.50
C TRP A 83 5.59 -0.65 -5.25
N PHE A 84 5.50 -1.49 -6.29
CA PHE A 84 5.18 -2.91 -6.12
C PHE A 84 6.27 -3.70 -5.43
N SER A 85 7.54 -3.44 -5.75
CA SER A 85 8.67 -4.04 -5.03
C SER A 85 8.61 -3.67 -3.54
N ALA A 86 8.32 -2.40 -3.22
CA ALA A 86 8.21 -1.93 -1.84
C ALA A 86 7.04 -2.56 -1.08
N ALA A 87 5.87 -2.63 -1.73
CA ALA A 87 4.70 -3.32 -1.22
C ALA A 87 5.00 -4.80 -0.92
N PHE A 88 5.62 -5.49 -1.88
CA PHE A 88 5.99 -6.90 -1.75
C PHE A 88 6.96 -7.12 -0.59
N ILE A 89 8.04 -6.34 -0.51
CA ILE A 89 9.02 -6.43 0.58
C ILE A 89 8.32 -6.21 1.92
N MET A 90 7.50 -5.17 2.05
CA MET A 90 6.79 -4.87 3.29
C MET A 90 5.89 -6.03 3.76
N THR A 91 5.22 -6.75 2.85
CA THR A 91 4.39 -7.93 3.21
C THR A 91 5.22 -9.14 3.66
N ARG A 92 6.45 -9.28 3.17
CA ARG A 92 7.32 -10.42 3.48
C ARG A 92 7.98 -10.29 4.85
N HIS A 93 8.26 -9.06 5.31
CA HIS A 93 8.91 -8.83 6.59
C HIS A 93 7.91 -8.87 7.76
N LYS A 94 7.95 -9.96 8.55
CA LYS A 94 7.08 -10.20 9.72
C LYS A 94 7.15 -9.11 10.80
N LYS A 95 8.30 -8.42 10.92
CA LYS A 95 8.56 -7.39 11.94
C LYS A 95 8.47 -5.95 11.39
N GLY A 96 8.04 -5.79 10.14
CA GLY A 96 8.19 -4.52 9.41
C GLY A 96 9.61 -4.31 8.91
N ILE A 97 9.78 -3.31 8.03
CA ILE A 97 11.06 -2.95 7.41
C ILE A 97 11.44 -1.50 7.75
N SER A 98 12.73 -1.24 7.95
CA SER A 98 13.25 0.12 8.14
C SER A 98 13.39 0.84 6.80
N SER A 99 13.28 2.18 6.79
CA SER A 99 13.44 2.98 5.56
C SER A 99 14.83 2.81 4.94
N HIS A 100 15.87 2.67 5.76
CA HIS A 100 17.24 2.42 5.30
C HIS A 100 17.39 1.05 4.64
N GLN A 101 16.71 0.01 5.13
CA GLN A 101 16.76 -1.30 4.50
C GLN A 101 16.03 -1.27 3.16
N LEU A 102 14.81 -0.72 3.14
CA LEU A 102 14.03 -0.61 1.91
C LEU A 102 14.75 0.21 0.83
N GLY A 103 15.44 1.28 1.22
CA GLY A 103 16.23 2.10 0.31
C GLY A 103 17.37 1.32 -0.36
N ARG A 104 18.04 0.44 0.39
CA ARG A 104 19.09 -0.44 -0.15
C ARG A 104 18.52 -1.53 -1.05
N ASP A 105 17.38 -2.12 -0.69
CA ASP A 105 16.80 -3.24 -1.44
C ASP A 105 16.22 -2.82 -2.80
N ILE A 106 15.73 -1.57 -2.93
CA ILE A 106 15.05 -1.06 -4.14
C ILE A 106 15.90 0.00 -4.88
N ASP A 107 17.10 0.27 -4.36
CA ASP A 107 18.01 1.29 -4.87
C ASP A 107 17.31 2.66 -5.00
N ILE A 108 16.92 3.21 -3.85
CA ILE A 108 16.30 4.54 -3.72
C ILE A 108 16.86 5.26 -2.50
N THR A 109 16.75 6.59 -2.51
CA THR A 109 17.14 7.38 -1.34
C THR A 109 16.30 7.03 -0.12
N GLN A 110 16.90 7.13 1.06
CA GLN A 110 16.22 6.85 2.32
C GLN A 110 14.95 7.69 2.50
N LYS A 111 14.97 8.96 2.06
CA LYS A 111 13.82 9.87 2.14
C LYS A 111 12.65 9.38 1.28
N THR A 112 12.96 8.91 0.06
CA THR A 112 11.97 8.30 -0.83
C THR A 112 11.41 7.00 -0.23
N ALA A 113 12.27 6.15 0.33
CA ALA A 113 11.86 4.92 0.99
C ALA A 113 10.94 5.19 2.19
N TRP A 114 11.24 6.22 2.98
CA TRP A 114 10.39 6.65 4.10
C TRP A 114 9.02 7.12 3.62
N PHE A 115 8.96 7.96 2.57
CA PHE A 115 7.71 8.42 1.97
C PHE A 115 6.85 7.24 1.49
N MET A 116 7.48 6.27 0.81
CA MET A 116 6.80 5.07 0.33
C MET A 116 6.25 4.22 1.48
N LEU A 117 7.04 3.97 2.52
CA LEU A 117 6.59 3.23 3.69
C LEU A 117 5.47 3.93 4.42
N TYR A 118 5.52 5.26 4.52
CA TYR A 118 4.47 6.04 5.16
C TYR A 118 3.16 5.93 4.38
N GLY A 119 3.20 6.13 3.05
CA GLY A 119 2.03 5.99 2.18
C GLY A 119 1.42 4.58 2.23
N LEU A 120 2.26 3.54 2.16
CA LEU A 120 1.81 2.15 2.26
C LEU A 120 1.18 1.84 3.63
N LYS A 121 1.78 2.31 4.73
CA LYS A 121 1.22 2.14 6.07
C LYS A 121 -0.09 2.92 6.24
N PHE A 122 -0.20 4.10 5.65
CA PHE A 122 -1.43 4.88 5.66
C PHE A 122 -2.57 4.14 4.96
N ALA A 123 -2.32 3.59 3.76
CA ALA A 123 -3.28 2.75 3.05
C ALA A 123 -3.73 1.53 3.87
N LEU A 124 -2.81 0.90 4.62
CA LEU A 124 -3.15 -0.23 5.49
C LEU A 124 -3.96 0.15 6.72
N LYS A 125 -3.68 1.32 7.32
CA LYS A 125 -4.39 1.80 8.51
C LYS A 125 -5.88 2.00 8.25
N ILE A 126 -6.23 2.47 7.06
CA ILE A 126 -7.62 2.74 6.68
C ILE A 126 -8.49 1.46 6.69
N LYS A 127 -7.90 0.27 6.52
CA LYS A 127 -8.68 -0.97 6.39
C LYS A 127 -8.56 -1.96 7.55
N SER A 128 -7.53 -1.83 8.39
CA SER A 128 -7.17 -2.91 9.32
C SER A 128 -7.54 -2.66 10.79
N PHE A 129 -8.08 -1.48 11.15
CA PHE A 129 -8.12 -1.05 12.57
C PHE A 129 -9.50 -0.88 13.20
N ASP A 130 -10.61 -0.94 12.46
CA ASP A 130 -11.96 -0.80 13.04
C ASP A 130 -12.63 -2.12 13.42
N SER A 131 -11.98 -3.26 13.17
CA SER A 131 -12.45 -4.55 13.67
C SER A 131 -11.72 -4.92 14.97
N PRO A 132 -12.41 -5.06 16.11
CA PRO A 132 -11.79 -5.58 17.33
C PRO A 132 -11.24 -6.98 17.05
N ILE A 133 -10.01 -7.23 17.50
CA ILE A 133 -9.38 -8.53 17.33
C ILE A 133 -10.13 -9.53 18.23
N ALA A 134 -10.78 -10.52 17.63
CA ALA A 134 -11.54 -11.54 18.36
C ALA A 134 -10.68 -12.80 18.59
N GLY A 135 -10.84 -13.42 19.76
CA GLY A 135 -10.15 -14.66 20.15
C GLY A 135 -8.96 -14.46 21.09
N ILE A 136 -8.24 -15.54 21.37
CA ILE A 136 -7.02 -15.52 22.21
C ILE A 136 -5.87 -14.98 21.36
N VAL A 137 -5.36 -13.80 21.73
CA VAL A 137 -4.28 -13.10 21.02
C VAL A 137 -3.06 -13.04 21.91
N GLU A 138 -1.98 -13.72 21.50
CA GLU A 138 -0.67 -13.51 22.11
C GLU A 138 -0.05 -12.22 21.57
N VAL A 139 0.22 -11.30 22.48
CA VAL A 139 0.91 -10.03 22.20
C VAL A 139 2.28 -10.09 22.86
N ASN A 140 3.35 -10.03 22.06
CA ASN A 140 4.70 -10.25 22.56
C ASN A 140 5.22 -9.09 23.43
N GLU A 141 4.80 -7.86 23.17
CA GLU A 141 5.21 -6.67 23.92
C GLU A 141 4.00 -5.73 24.01
N THR A 142 3.44 -5.56 25.21
CA THR A 142 2.32 -4.63 25.44
C THR A 142 2.81 -3.44 26.26
N TYR A 143 2.89 -2.27 25.63
CA TYR A 143 3.16 -1.03 26.35
C TYR A 143 1.84 -0.43 26.86
N VAL A 144 1.52 -0.69 28.14
CA VAL A 144 0.36 -0.08 28.81
C VAL A 144 0.79 1.24 29.43
N GLY A 145 0.66 2.33 28.66
CA GLY A 145 0.85 3.69 29.15
C GLY A 145 -0.48 4.38 29.47
N SER A 146 -0.47 5.32 30.42
CA SER A 146 -1.61 6.22 30.66
C SER A 146 -2.03 6.93 29.38
N LYS A 147 -3.35 7.08 29.15
CA LYS A 147 -3.90 7.80 28.00
C LYS A 147 -3.19 9.15 27.86
N GLU A 148 -2.76 9.52 26.66
CA GLU A 148 -1.98 10.75 26.40
C GLU A 148 -2.65 12.02 26.96
N LYS A 149 -4.00 12.03 27.02
CA LYS A 149 -4.80 13.09 27.63
C LYS A 149 -4.55 13.31 29.13
N ASN A 150 -4.08 12.29 29.84
CA ASN A 150 -3.77 12.34 31.27
C ASN A 150 -2.27 12.50 31.55
N LYS A 151 -1.42 12.68 30.52
CA LYS A 151 0.00 12.96 30.72
C LYS A 151 0.23 14.46 30.91
N TYR A 152 1.05 14.80 31.89
CA TYR A 152 1.53 16.16 32.11
C TYR A 152 2.23 16.69 30.84
N ASN A 153 2.08 17.98 30.53
CA ASN A 153 2.46 18.55 29.23
C ASN A 153 3.94 18.32 28.87
N SER A 154 4.84 18.30 29.86
CA SER A 154 6.28 18.03 29.67
C SER A 154 6.63 16.56 29.41
N LYS A 155 5.70 15.62 29.65
CA LYS A 155 5.87 14.17 29.44
C LYS A 155 5.12 13.65 28.21
N LYS A 156 4.50 14.55 27.43
CA LYS A 156 3.87 14.21 26.15
C LYS A 156 4.98 13.97 25.13
N HIS A 157 5.15 12.72 24.74
CA HIS A 157 6.02 12.39 23.61
C HIS A 157 5.21 12.44 22.32
N TRP A 158 5.84 12.84 21.22
CA TRP A 158 5.31 12.55 19.88
C TRP A 158 5.40 11.04 19.64
N VAL A 159 4.41 10.30 20.11
CA VAL A 159 4.37 8.84 19.94
C VAL A 159 4.06 8.52 18.48
N LEU A 160 5.10 8.18 17.71
CA LEU A 160 4.96 7.31 16.55
C LEU A 160 4.47 5.95 17.07
N ARG A 161 3.15 5.71 17.04
CA ARG A 161 2.56 4.43 17.46
C ARG A 161 3.21 3.29 16.68
N GLY A 162 3.99 2.48 17.39
CA GLY A 162 4.38 1.15 16.95
C GLY A 162 3.15 0.25 16.88
N VAL A 163 2.91 -0.32 15.70
CA VAL A 163 2.10 -1.53 15.56
C VAL A 163 2.89 -2.47 14.66
N VAL A 164 3.51 -3.47 15.27
CA VAL A 164 4.09 -4.63 14.58
C VAL A 164 3.22 -5.82 14.96
N GLN A 165 2.34 -6.24 14.04
CA GLN A 165 1.69 -7.55 13.89
C GLN A 165 0.37 -7.30 13.13
N ARG A 166 -0.07 -8.04 12.11
CA ARG A 166 0.20 -9.42 11.69
C ARG A 166 -0.17 -9.53 10.19
N LEU A 167 0.76 -9.27 9.27
CA LEU A 167 0.52 -9.48 7.83
C LEU A 167 0.76 -10.95 7.47
N LYS A 168 -0.27 -11.78 7.64
CA LYS A 168 -0.23 -13.17 7.16
C LYS A 168 -1.40 -13.57 6.27
N HIS A 169 -2.38 -12.71 6.02
CA HIS A 169 -3.61 -13.18 5.34
C HIS A 169 -4.07 -12.43 4.08
N LEU A 170 -3.39 -11.36 3.66
CA LEU A 170 -3.98 -10.49 2.66
C LEU A 170 -2.92 -10.16 1.61
N CYS A 171 -2.77 -11.02 0.61
CA CYS A 171 -2.05 -10.71 -0.62
C CYS A 171 -3.02 -10.29 -1.75
N LEU A 172 -4.32 -10.60 -1.61
CA LEU A 172 -5.35 -10.31 -2.61
C LEU A 172 -6.30 -9.17 -2.21
N GLU A 173 -6.81 -9.10 -0.97
CA GLU A 173 -7.61 -7.92 -0.57
C GLU A 173 -6.75 -6.67 -0.22
N TRP A 174 -5.43 -6.87 -0.11
CA TRP A 174 -4.43 -5.82 0.09
C TRP A 174 -4.43 -4.78 -1.03
N TRP A 175 -4.76 -5.21 -2.24
CA TRP A 175 -4.56 -4.40 -3.43
C TRP A 175 -5.83 -3.61 -3.80
N SER A 176 -7.00 -4.14 -3.48
CA SER A 176 -8.23 -3.32 -3.39
C SER A 176 -8.16 -2.25 -2.30
N ALA A 177 -7.18 -2.32 -1.39
CA ALA A 177 -6.98 -1.35 -0.30
C ALA A 177 -6.06 -0.17 -0.60
N VAL A 178 -5.11 -0.39 -1.49
CA VAL A 178 -4.16 0.64 -1.92
C VAL A 178 -4.75 1.49 -3.06
N VAL A 179 -5.78 0.98 -3.73
CA VAL A 179 -6.26 1.48 -5.03
C VAL A 179 -7.73 1.92 -5.02
N GLY A 180 -8.56 1.37 -4.13
CA GLY A 180 -9.96 1.76 -3.93
C GLY A 180 -10.09 2.77 -2.82
#